data_AF-A0A800K2L5-F1
#
_entry.id   AF-A0A800K2L5-F1
#
_cell.length_a   1.000
_cell.length_b   1.000
_cell.length_c   1.000
_cell.angle_alpha   90.00
_cell.angle_beta   90.00
_cell.angle_gamma   90.00
#
_symmetry.space_group_name_H-M   'P 1'
#
loop_
_entity.id
_entity.type
_entity.pdbx_description
1 polymer ?
#
loop_
_entity_poly.entity_id
_entity_poly.type
_entity_poly.pdbx_seq_one_letter_code
_entity_poly.pdbx_strand_id
1 'polypeptide(L)'
;MFVKNNYNQSFIDSINSYGLNFPKDYYHVGSVQIPGRFRAVRGTCHIYAHKNKVDSSIILANEISQQAFRLLNSHEYQKSIYLYLKSLSIKPNNTSALNNIGLAYMRISEFNNAAIAFKKAIDIEPGFNLARNNLNWAMSELKKSNQ
;
A
#
# COMPACT_ATOMS: atom_id res chain seq x y z
N MET A 1 -3.87 3.15 23.43
CA MET A 1 -2.93 3.96 24.23
C MET A 1 -2.63 5.23 23.45
N PHE A 2 -3.22 6.37 23.83
CA PHE A 2 -3.09 7.62 23.09
C PHE A 2 -1.69 8.20 23.33
N VAL A 3 -0.85 8.28 22.29
CA VAL A 3 0.41 9.02 22.35
C VAL A 3 0.04 10.50 22.49
N LYS A 4 0.20 11.06 23.70
CA LYS A 4 0.03 12.49 23.94
C LYS A 4 1.02 13.22 23.04
N ASN A 5 0.51 14.11 22.19
CA ASN A 5 1.31 15.04 21.40
C ASN A 5 2.11 15.93 22.37
N ASN A 6 3.35 15.57 22.70
CA ASN A 6 4.25 16.45 23.42
C ASN A 6 4.88 17.43 22.43
N TYR A 7 4.06 18.34 21.92
CA TYR A 7 4.59 19.55 21.34
C TYR A 7 5.12 20.43 22.47
N ASN A 8 6.23 21.14 22.23
CA ASN A 8 6.53 22.29 23.07
C ASN A 8 5.50 23.38 22.67
N GLN A 9 4.42 23.50 23.44
CA GLN A 9 3.28 24.38 23.14
C GLN A 9 3.74 25.81 22.80
N SER A 10 4.78 26.29 23.48
CA SER A 10 5.44 27.57 23.23
C SER A 10 5.96 27.76 21.79
N PHE A 11 6.46 26.70 21.15
CA PHE A 11 6.95 26.75 19.77
C PHE A 11 5.78 26.82 18.77
N ILE A 12 4.72 26.03 19.01
CA ILE A 12 3.51 26.06 18.16
C ILE A 12 2.85 27.43 18.25
N ASP A 13 2.73 27.98 19.45
CA ASP A 13 2.14 29.30 19.69
C ASP A 13 2.98 30.40 19.01
N SER A 14 4.31 30.28 19.03
CA SER A 14 5.21 31.19 18.32
C SER A 14 4.99 31.12 16.80
N ILE A 15 4.95 29.92 16.19
CA ILE A 15 4.69 29.77 14.75
C ILE A 15 3.33 30.35 14.36
N ASN A 16 2.29 30.05 15.14
CA ASN A 16 0.94 30.57 14.91
C ASN A 16 0.86 32.09 15.09
N SER A 17 1.66 32.70 15.97
CA SER A 17 1.72 34.16 16.16
C SER A 17 2.24 34.92 14.93
N TYR A 18 3.02 34.24 14.06
CA TYR A 18 3.45 34.78 12.77
C TYR A 18 2.41 34.57 11.66
N GLY A 19 1.21 34.08 11.98
CA GLY A 19 0.15 33.76 11.01
C GLY A 19 0.42 32.49 10.20
N LEU A 20 1.46 31.73 10.55
CA LEU A 20 1.79 30.46 9.93
C LEU A 20 1.09 29.33 10.69
N ASN A 21 0.25 28.55 10.04
CA ASN A 21 -0.39 27.39 10.68
C ASN A 21 0.61 26.22 10.73
N PHE A 22 0.99 25.78 11.93
CA PHE A 22 1.84 24.60 12.06
C PHE A 22 1.06 23.33 11.63
N PRO A 23 1.58 22.53 10.67
CA PRO A 23 0.83 21.40 10.14
C PRO A 23 0.63 20.29 11.18
N LYS A 24 -0.64 19.93 11.43
CA LYS A 24 -1.07 18.96 12.46
C LYS A 24 -0.55 17.52 12.26
N ASP A 25 -0.07 17.24 11.05
CA ASP A 25 0.43 15.94 10.63
C ASP A 25 1.91 15.73 10.98
N TYR A 26 2.56 16.67 11.65
CA TYR A 26 3.92 16.51 12.15
C TYR A 26 3.92 16.28 13.65
N TYR A 27 4.86 15.49 14.17
CA TYR A 27 5.11 15.31 15.60
C TYR A 27 6.58 15.57 15.91
N HIS A 28 6.84 16.08 17.12
CA HIS A 28 8.19 16.41 17.57
C HIS A 28 8.98 15.13 17.83
N VAL A 29 10.18 15.01 17.26
CA VAL A 29 11.05 13.83 17.43
C VAL A 29 12.34 14.13 18.18
N GLY A 30 12.66 15.40 18.40
CA GLY A 30 13.84 15.77 19.17
C GLY A 30 14.25 17.23 18.96
N SER A 31 15.21 17.68 19.76
CA SER A 31 15.80 19.00 19.60
C SER A 31 17.33 18.91 19.69
N VAL A 32 18.00 19.78 18.94
CA VAL A 32 19.46 19.87 18.93
C VAL A 32 19.84 21.30 19.29
N GLN A 33 20.70 21.45 20.30
CA GLN A 33 21.28 22.73 20.67
C GLN A 33 22.41 23.06 19.70
N ILE A 34 22.36 24.22 19.04
CA ILE A 34 23.44 24.65 18.17
C ILE A 34 24.43 25.48 19.03
N PRO A 35 25.63 24.96 19.34
CA PRO A 35 26.64 25.74 20.03
C PRO A 35 27.14 26.83 19.08
N GLY A 36 26.85 28.09 19.41
CA GLY A 36 27.24 29.24 18.60
C GLY A 36 28.75 29.40 18.54
N ARG A 37 29.37 29.13 17.39
CA ARG A 37 30.82 29.30 17.22
C ARG A 37 31.24 30.72 16.82
N PHE A 38 30.31 31.58 16.39
CA PHE A 38 30.57 33.00 16.14
C PHE A 38 29.34 33.83 16.52
N ARG A 39 29.60 35.07 16.96
CA ARG A 39 28.65 36.03 17.56
C ARG A 39 27.26 36.00 16.89
N ALA A 40 26.23 35.81 17.73
CA ALA A 40 24.82 36.24 17.59
C ALA A 40 23.69 35.23 17.34
N VAL A 41 23.88 33.91 17.26
CA VAL A 41 22.71 33.00 17.40
C VAL A 41 23.06 31.75 18.21
N ARG A 42 22.64 31.72 19.48
CA ARG A 42 22.40 30.47 20.22
C ARG A 42 20.95 30.09 19.94
N GLY A 43 20.74 28.93 19.31
CA GLY A 43 19.40 28.48 18.92
C GLY A 43 19.19 27.01 19.24
N THR A 44 17.94 26.66 19.50
CA THR A 44 17.48 25.26 19.59
C THR A 44 16.78 24.93 18.29
N CYS A 45 17.30 23.96 17.55
CA CYS A 45 16.60 23.42 16.39
C CYS A 45 15.65 22.32 16.86
N HIS A 46 14.37 22.42 16.49
CA HIS A 46 13.37 21.38 16.76
C HIS A 46 13.18 20.52 15.50
N ILE A 47 13.37 19.21 15.64
CA ILE A 47 13.17 18.23 14.58
C ILE A 47 11.74 17.69 14.69
N TYR A 48 11.04 17.65 13.56
CA TYR A 48 9.70 17.12 13.44
C TYR A 48 9.64 16.05 12.37
N ALA A 49 8.95 14.95 12.65
CA ALA A 49 8.66 13.92 11.66
C ALA A 49 7.18 13.98 11.26
N HIS A 50 6.89 13.68 10.01
CA HIS A 50 5.52 13.51 9.55
C HIS A 50 4.94 12.24 10.19
N LYS A 51 3.79 12.32 10.87
CA LYS A 51 2.99 11.17 11.29
C LYS A 51 2.76 10.34 10.04
N ASN A 52 3.23 9.08 10.02
CA ASN A 52 3.19 8.17 8.88
C ASN A 52 2.02 8.51 7.94
N LYS A 53 2.33 9.13 6.80
CA LYS A 53 1.39 9.18 5.69
C LYS A 53 1.19 7.71 5.34
N VAL A 54 0.05 7.13 5.71
CA VAL A 54 -0.46 6.04 4.89
C VAL A 54 -0.63 6.72 3.54
N ASP A 55 0.31 6.48 2.62
CA ASP A 55 0.33 7.20 1.35
C ASP A 55 -1.07 7.11 0.74
N SER A 56 -1.66 8.23 0.34
CA SER A 56 -3.02 8.22 -0.21
C SER A 56 -3.15 7.23 -1.38
N SER A 57 -2.03 6.93 -2.06
CA SER A 57 -1.89 5.86 -3.04
C SER A 57 -2.16 4.45 -2.47
N ILE A 58 -1.68 4.13 -1.27
CA ILE A 58 -1.91 2.85 -0.58
C ILE A 58 -3.39 2.67 -0.23
N ILE A 59 -4.07 3.74 0.20
CA ILE A 59 -5.53 3.73 0.45
C ILE A 59 -6.27 3.52 -0.87
N LEU A 60 -5.92 4.30 -1.90
CA LEU A 60 -6.49 4.18 -3.24
C LEU A 60 -6.33 2.75 -3.80
N ALA A 61 -5.17 2.13 -3.65
CA ALA A 61 -4.93 0.76 -4.09
C ALA A 61 -5.85 -0.24 -3.38
N ASN A 62 -6.05 -0.08 -2.07
CA ASN A 62 -6.97 -0.93 -1.31
C ASN A 62 -8.42 -0.75 -1.78
N GLU A 63 -8.86 0.48 -2.01
CA GLU A 63 -10.21 0.77 -2.52
C GLU A 63 -10.42 0.16 -3.91
N ILE A 64 -9.45 0.30 -4.81
CA ILE A 64 -9.48 -0.31 -6.15
C ILE A 64 -9.55 -1.84 -6.04
N SER A 65 -8.75 -2.46 -5.16
CA SER A 65 -8.82 -3.90 -4.92
C SER A 65 -10.18 -4.36 -4.39
N GLN A 66 -10.80 -3.59 -3.49
CA GLN A 66 -12.13 -3.91 -2.97
C GLN A 66 -13.21 -3.80 -4.04
N GLN A 67 -13.13 -2.78 -4.91
CA GLN A 67 -14.01 -2.67 -6.07
C GLN A 67 -13.80 -3.83 -7.05
N ALA A 68 -12.56 -4.19 -7.32
CA ALA A 68 -12.22 -5.34 -8.17
C ALA A 68 -12.79 -6.65 -7.62
N PHE A 69 -12.76 -6.84 -6.30
CA PHE A 69 -13.36 -8.01 -5.64
C PHE A 69 -14.88 -8.06 -5.79
N ARG A 70 -15.56 -6.92 -5.70
CA ARG A 70 -17.02 -6.86 -5.97
C ARG A 70 -17.33 -7.27 -7.41
N LEU A 71 -16.59 -6.74 -8.38
CA LEU A 71 -16.77 -7.10 -9.79
C LEU A 71 -16.51 -8.59 -10.05
N LEU A 72 -15.51 -9.18 -9.37
CA LEU A 72 -15.23 -10.61 -9.44
C LEU A 72 -16.46 -11.44 -9.01
N ASN A 73 -17.09 -11.05 -7.91
CA ASN A 73 -18.30 -11.72 -7.40
C ASN A 73 -19.53 -11.46 -8.28
N SER A 74 -19.58 -10.32 -8.99
CA SER A 74 -20.59 -10.00 -9.99
C SER A 74 -20.33 -10.65 -11.36
N HIS A 75 -19.34 -11.55 -11.46
CA HIS A 75 -18.97 -12.26 -12.71
C HIS A 75 -18.44 -11.34 -13.83
N GLU A 76 -18.08 -10.10 -13.50
CA GLU A 76 -17.49 -9.13 -14.43
C GLU A 76 -15.96 -9.28 -14.47
N TYR A 77 -15.50 -10.43 -14.96
CA TYR A 77 -14.12 -10.88 -14.84
C TYR A 77 -13.10 -9.95 -15.52
N GLN A 78 -13.36 -9.50 -16.75
CA GLN A 78 -12.41 -8.62 -17.46
C GLN A 78 -12.24 -7.27 -16.75
N LYS A 79 -13.33 -6.68 -16.24
CA LYS A 79 -13.26 -5.42 -15.48
C LYS A 79 -12.57 -5.61 -14.14
N SER A 80 -12.81 -6.74 -13.46
CA SER A 80 -12.12 -7.10 -12.23
C SER A 80 -10.60 -7.21 -12.44
N ILE A 81 -10.16 -7.91 -13.49
CA ILE A 81 -8.74 -8.01 -13.87
C ILE A 81 -8.13 -6.63 -14.07
N TYR A 82 -8.79 -5.77 -14.85
CA TYR A 82 -8.32 -4.42 -15.11
C TYR A 82 -8.10 -3.61 -13.81
N LEU A 83 -9.07 -3.64 -12.89
CA LEU A 83 -8.94 -2.93 -11.61
C LEU A 83 -7.85 -3.54 -10.73
N TYR A 84 -7.72 -4.86 -10.66
CA TYR A 84 -6.63 -5.47 -9.90
C TYR A 84 -5.26 -5.11 -10.47
N LEU A 85 -5.08 -5.07 -11.80
CA LEU A 85 -3.83 -4.62 -12.43
C LEU A 85 -3.52 -3.16 -12.08
N LYS A 86 -4.53 -2.29 -12.04
CA LYS A 86 -4.38 -0.90 -11.57
C LYS A 86 -4.02 -0.81 -10.08
N SER A 87 -4.53 -1.70 -9.24
CA SER A 87 -4.10 -1.77 -7.84
C SER A 87 -2.65 -2.24 -7.73
N LEU A 88 -2.25 -3.23 -8.52
CA LEU A 88 -0.88 -3.76 -8.55
C LEU A 88 0.15 -2.75 -9.05
N SER A 89 -0.21 -1.79 -9.90
CA SER A 89 0.73 -0.72 -10.27
C SER A 89 1.10 0.18 -9.10
N ILE A 90 0.28 0.21 -8.04
CA ILE A 90 0.54 0.93 -6.81
C ILE A 90 1.13 -0.01 -5.73
N LYS A 91 0.60 -1.24 -5.64
CA LYS A 91 1.03 -2.28 -4.70
C LYS A 91 1.46 -3.54 -5.46
N PRO A 92 2.69 -3.58 -6.02
CA PRO A 92 3.11 -4.67 -6.89
C PRO A 92 3.17 -6.04 -6.20
N ASN A 93 3.34 -6.05 -4.88
CA ASN A 93 3.52 -7.27 -4.09
C ASN A 93 2.23 -7.72 -3.39
N ASN A 94 1.05 -7.30 -3.86
CA ASN A 94 -0.22 -7.73 -3.28
C ASN A 94 -0.58 -9.16 -3.76
N THR A 95 -0.22 -10.16 -2.96
CA THR A 95 -0.43 -11.59 -3.26
C THR A 95 -1.90 -11.95 -3.41
N SER A 96 -2.77 -11.39 -2.55
CA SER A 96 -4.23 -11.55 -2.65
C SER A 96 -4.79 -11.03 -3.97
N ALA A 97 -4.32 -9.87 -4.46
CA ALA A 97 -4.73 -9.34 -5.75
C ALA A 97 -4.28 -10.23 -6.92
N LEU A 98 -3.04 -10.72 -6.89
CA LEU A 98 -2.53 -11.66 -7.90
C LEU A 98 -3.33 -12.97 -7.93
N ASN A 99 -3.68 -13.53 -6.77
CA ASN A 99 -4.54 -14.71 -6.70
C ASN A 99 -5.94 -14.44 -7.29
N ASN A 100 -6.53 -13.27 -7.00
CA ASN A 100 -7.85 -12.94 -7.53
C ASN A 100 -7.84 -12.65 -9.05
N ILE A 101 -6.75 -12.08 -9.58
CA ILE A 101 -6.52 -12.01 -11.03
C ILE A 101 -6.47 -13.41 -11.64
N GLY A 102 -5.72 -14.32 -11.02
CA GLY A 102 -5.65 -15.71 -11.47
C GLY A 102 -7.03 -16.39 -11.49
N LEU A 103 -7.82 -16.18 -10.44
CA LEU A 103 -9.19 -16.71 -10.38
C LEU A 103 -10.10 -16.09 -11.45
N ALA A 104 -9.97 -14.80 -11.73
CA ALA A 104 -10.72 -14.14 -12.79
C ALA A 104 -10.34 -14.71 -14.18
N TYR A 105 -9.06 -14.95 -14.43
CA TYR A 105 -8.60 -15.60 -15.66
C TYR A 105 -9.11 -17.04 -15.79
N MET A 106 -9.12 -17.81 -14.69
CA MET A 106 -9.73 -19.15 -14.67
C MET A 106 -11.20 -19.13 -15.11
N ARG A 107 -11.95 -18.08 -14.74
CA ARG A 107 -13.37 -17.96 -15.05
C ARG A 107 -13.65 -17.60 -16.51
N ILE A 108 -12.68 -17.04 -17.21
CA ILE A 108 -12.77 -16.76 -18.66
C ILE A 108 -11.95 -17.76 -19.49
N SER A 109 -11.58 -18.92 -18.90
CA SER A 109 -10.83 -20.01 -19.54
C SER A 109 -9.42 -19.63 -20.05
N GLU A 110 -8.87 -18.53 -19.53
CA GLU A 110 -7.51 -18.05 -19.87
C GLU A 110 -6.47 -18.70 -18.95
N PHE A 111 -6.35 -20.03 -19.03
CA PHE A 111 -5.59 -20.84 -18.05
C PHE A 111 -4.09 -20.51 -18.01
N ASN A 112 -3.49 -20.13 -19.15
CA ASN A 112 -2.10 -19.68 -19.22
C ASN A 112 -1.87 -18.42 -18.36
N ASN A 113 -2.73 -17.42 -18.53
CA ASN A 113 -2.66 -16.16 -17.78
C ASN A 113 -2.94 -16.37 -16.29
N ALA A 114 -3.88 -17.27 -15.97
CA ALA A 114 -4.15 -17.67 -14.59
C ALA A 114 -2.92 -18.27 -13.92
N ALA A 115 -2.25 -19.23 -14.57
CA ALA A 115 -1.06 -19.88 -14.05
C ALA A 115 0.08 -18.88 -13.79
N ILE A 116 0.29 -17.92 -14.70
CA ILE A 116 1.29 -16.85 -14.53
C ILE A 116 0.97 -16.01 -13.29
N ALA A 117 -0.29 -15.62 -13.09
CA ALA A 117 -0.70 -14.81 -11.94
C ALA A 117 -0.50 -15.56 -10.60
N PHE A 118 -0.89 -16.84 -10.53
CA PHE A 118 -0.68 -17.66 -9.33
C PHE A 118 0.80 -17.90 -9.05
N LYS A 119 1.61 -18.14 -10.08
CA LYS A 119 3.06 -18.32 -9.92
C LYS A 119 3.71 -17.06 -9.34
N LYS A 120 3.37 -15.87 -9.84
CA LYS A 120 3.85 -14.60 -9.26
C LYS A 120 3.44 -14.43 -7.79
N ALA A 121 2.22 -14.84 -7.41
CA ALA A 121 1.80 -14.80 -6.01
C ALA A 121 2.65 -15.72 -5.12
N ILE A 122 3.00 -16.91 -5.61
CA ILE A 122 3.86 -17.88 -4.89
C ILE A 122 5.31 -17.40 -4.84
N ASP A 123 5.80 -16.75 -5.89
CA ASP A 123 7.17 -16.20 -5.92
C ASP A 123 7.33 -15.09 -4.87
N ILE A 124 6.28 -14.30 -4.63
CA ILE A 124 6.26 -13.24 -3.59
C ILE A 124 6.04 -13.83 -2.19
N GLU A 125 5.11 -14.78 -2.06
CA GLU A 125 4.78 -15.44 -0.80
C GLU A 125 4.77 -16.97 -0.98
N PRO A 126 5.92 -17.63 -0.77
CA PRO A 126 6.05 -19.08 -0.98
C PRO A 126 5.11 -19.93 -0.12
N GLY A 127 4.65 -19.38 1.01
CA GLY A 127 3.68 -20.00 1.92
C GLY A 127 2.21 -19.84 1.52
N PHE A 128 1.91 -19.18 0.39
CA PHE A 128 0.53 -18.91 -0.01
C PHE A 128 -0.14 -20.15 -0.62
N ASN A 129 -0.58 -21.06 0.25
CA ASN A 129 -1.14 -22.36 -0.13
C ASN A 129 -2.36 -22.26 -1.07
N LEU A 130 -3.17 -21.22 -0.91
CA LEU A 130 -4.32 -20.98 -1.79
C LEU A 130 -3.90 -20.78 -3.26
N ALA A 131 -2.87 -19.95 -3.50
CA ALA A 131 -2.35 -19.73 -4.85
C ALA A 131 -1.72 -21.00 -5.42
N ARG A 132 -1.06 -21.81 -4.60
CA ARG A 132 -0.49 -23.11 -5.04
C ARG A 132 -1.58 -24.09 -5.47
N ASN A 133 -2.67 -24.19 -4.71
CA ASN A 133 -3.81 -25.04 -5.06
C ASN A 133 -4.46 -24.56 -6.36
N ASN A 134 -4.64 -23.24 -6.51
CA ASN A 134 -5.22 -22.65 -7.71
C ASN A 134 -4.31 -22.80 -8.95
N LEU A 135 -2.98 -22.74 -8.78
CA LEU A 135 -2.02 -23.02 -9.85
C LEU A 135 -2.16 -24.46 -10.34
N ASN A 136 -2.24 -25.44 -9.43
CA ASN A 136 -2.43 -26.84 -9.80
C ASN A 136 -3.74 -27.03 -10.58
N TRP A 137 -4.81 -26.35 -10.17
CA TRP A 137 -6.08 -26.37 -10.90
C TRP A 137 -5.92 -25.76 -12.31
N ALA A 138 -5.31 -24.58 -12.42
CA ALA A 138 -5.07 -23.92 -13.71
C ALA A 138 -4.25 -24.80 -14.67
N MET A 139 -3.19 -25.44 -14.17
CA MET A 139 -2.35 -26.35 -14.95
C MET A 139 -3.12 -27.60 -15.42
N SER A 140 -4.01 -28.13 -14.58
CA SER A 140 -4.86 -29.25 -14.98
C SER A 140 -5.83 -28.88 -16.10
N GLU A 141 -6.44 -27.69 -16.04
CA GLU A 141 -7.37 -27.23 -17.08
C GLU A 141 -6.62 -26.91 -18.38
N LEU A 142 -5.45 -26.28 -18.29
CA LEU A 142 -4.59 -26.03 -19.45
C LEU A 142 -4.18 -27.31 -20.18
N LYS A 143 -3.90 -28.39 -19.44
CA LYS A 143 -3.58 -29.69 -20.05
C LYS A 143 -4.78 -30.27 -20.80
N LYS A 144 -5.99 -30.11 -20.26
CA LYS A 144 -7.24 -30.58 -20.90
C LYS A 144 -7.58 -29.78 -22.14
N SER A 145 -7.38 -28.46 -22.13
CA SER A 145 -7.67 -27.59 -23.28
C SER A 145 -6.75 -27.83 -24.47
N ASN A 146 -5.57 -28.43 -24.23
CA ASN A 146 -4.57 -28.72 -25.24
C ASN A 146 -4.68 -30.16 -25.80
N GLN A 147 -5.67 -30.94 -25.36
CA GLN A 147 -5.99 -32.29 -25.86
C GLN A 147 -7.24 -32.23 -26.74
#